data_AF-A0A485C0X8-F1
#
_entry.id   AF-A0A485C0X8-F1
#
_cell.length_a   1.000
_cell.length_b   1.000
_cell.length_c   1.000
_cell.angle_alpha   90.00
_cell.angle_beta   90.00
_cell.angle_gamma   90.00
#
_symmetry.space_group_name_H-M   'P 1'
#
loop_
_entity.id
_entity.type
_entity.pdbx_description
1 polymer ?
#
loop_
_entity_poly.entity_id
_entity_poly.type
_entity_poly.pdbx_seq_one_letter_code
_entity_poly.pdbx_strand_id
1 'polypeptide(L)' 'MIALDDDYQYALVSGPNRDYLWILSRTPTLPPQVRQNYLNIARGLGFATDSLLWVKQPGG' A
#
# COMPACT_ATOMS: atom_id res chain seq x y z
N MET A 1 11.45 2.56 -1.55
CA MET A 1 10.26 3.41 -1.38
C MET A 1 9.69 3.68 -2.77
N ILE A 2 8.45 3.25 -3.03
CA ILE A 2 7.86 3.21 -4.38
C ILE A 2 6.99 4.44 -4.65
N ALA A 3 6.22 4.89 -3.66
CA ALA A 3 5.39 6.07 -3.77
C ALA A 3 5.19 6.72 -2.40
N LEU A 4 5.06 8.04 -2.39
CA LEU A 4 4.73 8.86 -1.24
C LEU A 4 3.71 9.89 -1.70
N ASP A 5 2.66 10.07 -0.91
CA ASP A 5 1.73 11.17 -1.12
C ASP A 5 2.31 12.50 -0.62
N ASP A 6 1.93 13.63 -1.21
CA ASP A 6 2.50 14.96 -0.95
C ASP A 6 2.42 15.36 0.54
N ASP A 7 1.41 14.87 1.26
CA ASP A 7 1.21 15.11 2.68
C ASP A 7 1.89 14.08 3.61
N TYR A 8 2.76 13.20 3.07
CA TYR A 8 3.42 12.10 3.80
C TYR A 8 2.43 11.20 4.57
N GLN A 9 1.16 11.17 4.18
CA GLN A 9 0.10 10.42 4.87
C GLN A 9 0.17 8.93 4.60
N TYR A 10 0.59 8.58 3.38
CA TYR A 10 0.59 7.20 2.91
C TYR A 10 1.87 6.91 2.11
N ALA A 11 2.43 5.73 2.32
CA ALA A 11 3.64 5.28 1.64
C ALA A 11 3.51 3.85 1.15
N LEU A 12 4.00 3.60 -0.07
CA LEU A 12 4.13 2.27 -0.65
C LEU A 12 5.59 1.83 -0.57
N VAL A 13 5.85 0.74 0.16
CA VAL A 13 7.20 0.23 0.43
C VAL A 13 7.31 -1.20 -0.08
N SER A 14 8.32 -1.49 -0.90
CA SER A 14 8.68 -2.86 -1.26
C SER A 14 9.93 -3.32 -0.52
N GLY A 15 10.01 -4.62 -0.26
CA GLY A 15 11.24 -5.28 0.19
C GLY A 15 12.32 -5.36 -0.91
N PRO A 16 13.42 -6.06 -0.64
CA PRO A 16 14.52 -6.24 -1.61
C PRO A 16 14.14 -7.08 -2.84
N ASN A 17 12.98 -7.73 -2.78
CA ASN A 17 12.38 -8.59 -3.79
C ASN A 17 10.86 -8.32 -3.88
N ARG A 18 10.24 -8.78 -4.97
CA ARG A 18 8.81 -8.51 -5.28
C ARG A 18 7.83 -9.29 -4.39
N ASP A 19 8.33 -10.07 -3.44
CA ASP A 19 7.54 -10.91 -2.54
C ASP A 19 6.97 -10.11 -1.36
N TYR A 20 7.49 -8.91 -1.12
CA TYR A 20 7.09 -8.08 0.02
C TYR A 20 6.69 -6.67 -0.41
N LEU A 21 5.45 -6.33 -0.09
CA LEU A 21 4.86 -5.01 -0.34
C LEU A 21 4.04 -4.59 0.87
N TRP A 22 4.30 -3.38 1.36
CA TRP A 22 3.58 -2.77 2.48
C TRP A 22 3.00 -1.42 2.07
N ILE A 23 1.76 -1.18 2.48
CA ILE A 23 1.15 0.14 2.47
C ILE A 23 1.17 0.64 3.91
N LEU A 24 1.91 1.72 4.16
CA LEU A 24 1.97 2.38 5.45
C LEU A 24 1.03 3.59 5.43
N SER A 25 0.30 3.78 6.52
CA SER A 25 -0.67 4.86 6.68
C SER A 25 -0.53 5.46 8.06
N ARG A 26 -0.57 6.78 8.17
CA ARG A 26 -0.61 7.47 9.48
C ARG A 26 -1.97 7.35 10.17
N THR A 27 -3.03 7.07 9.41
CA THR A 27 -4.38 6.79 9.91
C THR A 27 -4.65 5.29 9.90
N PRO A 28 -5.43 4.75 10.86
CA PRO A 28 -5.77 3.32 10.90
C PRO A 28 -6.66 2.89 9.72
N THR A 29 -7.34 3.83 9.08
CA THR A 29 -8.15 3.60 7.89
C THR A 29 -7.50 4.24 6.66
N LEU A 30 -7.52 3.51 5.55
CA LEU A 30 -7.05 3.98 4.25
C LEU A 30 -8.27 4.26 3.37
N PRO A 31 -8.40 5.46 2.78
CA PRO A 31 -9.49 5.74 1.86
C PRO A 31 -9.49 4.75 0.67
N PRO A 32 -10.68 4.30 0.20
CA PRO A 32 -10.77 3.32 -0.90
C PRO A 32 -10.06 3.77 -2.19
N GLN A 33 -10.09 5.08 -2.48
CA GLN A 33 -9.42 5.65 -3.66
C GLN A 33 -7.89 5.52 -3.60
N VAL A 34 -7.29 5.85 -2.45
CA VAL A 34 -5.84 5.73 -2.22
C VAL A 34 -5.41 4.27 -2.30
N ARG A 35 -6.20 3.38 -1.68
CA ARG A 35 -6.00 1.93 -1.76
C ARG A 35 -5.96 1.46 -3.22
N GLN A 36 -6.96 1.82 -4.02
CA GLN A 36 -7.04 1.40 -5.41
C GLN A 36 -5.87 1.94 -6.24
N ASN A 37 -5.45 3.19 -6.01
CA ASN A 37 -4.34 3.80 -6.72
C ASN A 37 -3.03 3.04 -6.46
N TYR A 38 -2.72 2.72 -5.20
CA TYR A 38 -1.51 1.99 -4.84
C TYR A 38 -1.51 0.54 -5.32
N LEU A 39 -2.67 -0.11 -5.35
CA LEU A 39 -2.80 -1.43 -5.96
C LEU A 39 -2.51 -1.38 -7.46
N ASN A 40 -2.96 -0.34 -8.16
CA ASN A 40 -2.69 -0.19 -9.59
C ASN A 40 -1.20 0.05 -9.86
N ILE A 41 -0.53 0.89 -9.06
CA ILE A 41 0.93 1.10 -9.14
C ILE A 41 1.67 -0.21 -8.91
N ALA A 42 1.34 -0.93 -7.83
CA ALA A 42 1.97 -2.20 -7.49
C ALA A 42 1.77 -3.26 -8.58
N ARG A 43 0.57 -3.35 -9.17
CA ARG A 43 0.29 -4.25 -10.29
C ARG A 43 1.12 -3.89 -11.52
N GLY A 44 1.24 -2.60 -11.84
CA GLY A 44 2.09 -2.11 -12.94
C GLY A 44 3.58 -2.43 -12.76
N LEU A 45 4.03 -2.57 -11.50
CA LEU A 45 5.40 -2.95 -11.15
C LEU A 45 5.61 -4.48 -11.07
N GLY A 46 4.58 -5.27 -11.32
CA GLY A 46 4.63 -6.74 -11.33
C GLY A 46 4.53 -7.39 -9.94
N PHE A 47 3.96 -6.71 -8.96
CA PHE A 47 3.63 -7.32 -7.66
C PHE A 47 2.30 -8.07 -7.74
N ALA A 48 2.22 -9.22 -7.07
CA ALA A 48 0.99 -10.02 -6.94
C ALA A 48 0.04 -9.38 -5.93
N THR A 49 -0.66 -8.31 -6.33
CA THR A 49 -1.55 -7.54 -5.45
C THR A 49 -2.75 -8.34 -4.94
N ASP A 50 -3.12 -9.42 -5.62
CA ASP A 50 -4.23 -10.29 -5.22
C ASP A 50 -3.88 -11.15 -3.99
N SER A 51 -2.59 -11.30 -3.68
CA SER A 51 -2.09 -12.01 -2.50
C SER A 51 -1.88 -11.10 -1.28
N LEU A 52 -2.31 -9.83 -1.35
CA LEU A 52 -2.11 -8.88 -0.25
C LEU A 52 -2.97 -9.25 0.98
N LEU A 53 -2.29 -9.47 2.10
CA LEU A 53 -2.91 -9.62 3.41
C LEU A 53 -3.32 -8.24 3.96
N TRP A 54 -4.62 -8.05 4.18
CA TRP A 54 -5.15 -6.85 4.79
C TRP A 54 -5.19 -7.00 6.31
N VAL A 55 -4.29 -6.30 6.99
CA VAL A 55 -4.25 -6.28 8.46
C VAL A 55 -5.45 -5.49 8.98
N LYS A 56 -6.27 -6.13 9.83
CA LYS A 56 -7.41 -5.47 10.50
C LYS A 56 -6.86 -4.51 11.56
N GLN A 57 -7.10 -3.21 11.38
CA GLN A 57 -6.70 -2.17 12.33
C GLN A 57 -7.79 -1.96 13.39
N PRO A 58 -7.45 -1.84 14.69
CA PRO A 58 -8.43 -1.50 15.72
C PRO A 58 -8.81 -0.01 15.57
N GLY A 59 -10.02 0.26 15.07
CA GLY A 59 -10.54 1.62 14.90
C GLY A 59 -11.36 1.90 13.62
N GLY A 60 -11.69 0.86 12.84
CA GLY A 60 -12.63 0.94 11.71
C GLY A 60 -13.94 0.22 11.99
#